data_AF-A0A2H3L2S3-F1
#
_entry.id   AF-A0A2H3L2S3-F1
#
_cell.length_a   1.000
_cell.length_b   1.000
_cell.length_c   1.000
_cell.angle_alpha   90.00
_cell.angle_beta   90.00
_cell.angle_gamma   90.00
#
_symmetry.space_group_name_H-M   'P 1'
#
loop_
_entity.id
_entity.type
_entity.pdbx_description
1 polymer ?
#
loop_
_entity_poly.entity_id
_entity_poly.type
_entity_poly.pdbx_seq_one_letter_code
_entity_poly.pdbx_strand_id
1 'polypeptide(L)'
;MPIPEAAQLHHDYVREGKTIRELASVYRCRTSVLLAAMDAAGITRRRPGRPRAPVPDWDAEKLHQLVKAKGIRYVRAFARRHGVNREKLAVLLGTPPLERGQRRRQVAVAHDAAIRSAYEAGASINSLATRYGCTRRAIGYSLDRTSGGNNGQPDPAIEL
;
A
#
# COMPACT_ATOMS: atom_id res chain seq x y z
N MET A 1 -26.41 1.81 19.24
CA MET A 1 -25.47 1.03 18.41
C MET A 1 -25.17 -0.27 19.13
N PRO A 2 -25.37 -1.44 18.50
CA PRO A 2 -25.21 -2.72 19.17
C PRO A 2 -23.72 -3.00 19.40
N ILE A 3 -23.35 -3.18 20.66
CA ILE A 3 -22.04 -3.71 21.04
C ILE A 3 -22.07 -5.22 20.72
N PRO A 4 -21.05 -5.79 20.06
CA PRO A 4 -21.02 -7.22 19.79
C PRO A 4 -21.07 -8.02 21.08
N GLU A 5 -21.85 -9.10 21.07
CA GLU A 5 -21.92 -10.04 22.19
C GLU A 5 -20.55 -10.69 22.43
N ALA A 6 -20.22 -10.95 23.70
CA ALA A 6 -18.91 -11.45 24.11
C ALA A 6 -18.51 -12.75 23.40
N ALA A 7 -19.47 -13.66 23.15
CA ALA A 7 -19.24 -14.92 22.45
C ALA A 7 -18.82 -14.68 20.98
N GLN A 8 -19.50 -13.76 20.29
CA GLN A 8 -19.18 -13.40 18.91
C GLN A 8 -17.82 -12.71 18.83
N LEU A 9 -17.51 -11.83 19.77
CA LEU A 9 -16.24 -11.13 19.85
C LEU A 9 -15.07 -12.10 20.09
N HIS A 10 -15.26 -13.09 20.96
CA HIS A 10 -14.27 -14.14 21.20
C HIS A 10 -14.07 -15.03 19.97
N HIS A 11 -15.15 -15.47 19.32
CA HIS A 11 -15.07 -16.25 18.09
C HIS A 11 -14.26 -15.52 17.02
N ASP A 12 -14.65 -14.30 16.70
CA ASP A 12 -14.05 -13.51 15.63
C ASP A 12 -12.60 -13.08 15.94
N TYR A 13 -12.32 -12.70 17.19
CA TYR A 13 -10.97 -12.30 17.58
C TYR A 13 -10.05 -13.50 17.70
N VAL A 14 -10.44 -14.54 18.47
CA VAL A 14 -9.55 -15.65 18.84
C VAL A 14 -9.50 -16.73 17.77
N ARG A 15 -10.66 -17.17 17.24
CA ARG A 15 -10.71 -18.27 16.26
C ARG A 15 -10.44 -17.81 14.84
N GLU A 16 -11.14 -16.77 14.39
CA GLU A 16 -11.02 -16.26 13.01
C GLU A 16 -9.80 -15.38 12.78
N GLY A 17 -9.11 -14.97 13.84
CA GLY A 17 -7.86 -14.22 13.67
C GLY A 17 -8.03 -12.73 13.41
N LYS A 18 -9.25 -12.19 13.36
CA LYS A 18 -9.51 -10.80 12.95
C LYS A 18 -8.80 -9.79 13.86
N THR A 19 -8.30 -8.72 13.26
CA THR A 19 -7.69 -7.60 13.97
C THR A 19 -8.76 -6.71 14.61
N ILE A 20 -8.40 -5.97 15.67
CA ILE A 20 -9.28 -5.00 16.33
C ILE A 20 -9.83 -3.97 15.32
N ARG A 21 -9.04 -3.60 14.31
CA ARG A 21 -9.46 -2.64 13.28
C ARG A 21 -10.51 -3.23 12.34
N GLU A 22 -10.35 -4.48 11.92
CA GLU A 22 -11.33 -5.17 11.10
C GLU A 22 -12.64 -5.37 11.85
N LEU A 23 -12.57 -5.77 13.13
CA LEU A 23 -13.73 -5.89 14.01
C LEU A 23 -14.46 -4.54 14.16
N ALA A 24 -13.72 -3.47 14.41
CA ALA A 24 -14.27 -2.12 14.50
C ALA A 24 -15.03 -1.71 13.21
N SER A 25 -14.49 -2.06 12.03
CA SER A 25 -15.17 -1.84 10.75
C SER A 25 -16.43 -2.71 10.59
N VAL A 26 -16.37 -3.99 10.95
CA VAL A 26 -17.51 -4.92 10.85
C VAL A 26 -18.66 -4.49 11.77
N TYR A 27 -18.35 -4.17 13.03
CA TYR A 27 -19.34 -3.77 14.03
C TYR A 27 -19.64 -2.26 14.01
N ARG A 28 -19.07 -1.52 13.06
CA ARG A 28 -19.23 -0.06 12.90
C ARG A 28 -19.05 0.71 14.21
N CYS A 29 -18.05 0.34 15.00
CA CYS A 29 -17.75 0.95 16.29
C CYS A 29 -16.33 1.50 16.34
N ARG A 30 -16.06 2.39 17.31
CA ARG A 30 -14.70 2.86 17.56
C ARG A 30 -13.86 1.74 18.16
N THR A 31 -12.57 1.69 17.83
CA THR A 31 -11.64 0.71 18.42
C THR A 31 -11.60 0.77 19.93
N SER A 32 -11.74 1.96 20.53
CA SER A 32 -11.82 2.13 21.99
C SER A 32 -13.02 1.42 22.62
N VAL A 33 -14.18 1.42 21.94
CA VAL A 33 -15.39 0.72 22.40
C VAL A 33 -15.19 -0.80 22.32
N LEU A 34 -14.58 -1.29 21.24
CA LEU A 34 -14.26 -2.70 21.10
C LEU A 34 -13.27 -3.18 22.16
N LEU A 35 -12.24 -2.37 22.45
CA LEU A 35 -11.28 -2.65 23.51
C LEU A 35 -11.93 -2.73 24.88
N ALA A 36 -12.82 -1.78 25.21
CA ALA A 36 -13.58 -1.83 26.46
C ALA A 36 -14.48 -3.07 26.54
N ALA A 37 -15.12 -3.46 25.45
CA ALA A 37 -15.93 -4.69 25.39
C ALA A 37 -15.07 -5.97 25.55
N MET A 38 -13.88 -6.01 24.95
CA MET A 38 -12.93 -7.11 25.13
C MET A 38 -12.44 -7.21 26.57
N ASP A 39 -12.10 -6.07 27.19
CA ASP A 39 -11.66 -6.02 28.59
C ASP A 39 -12.80 -6.45 29.53
N ALA A 40 -14.04 -5.99 29.28
CA ALA A 40 -15.23 -6.40 30.05
C ALA A 40 -15.56 -7.89 29.89
N ALA A 41 -15.27 -8.47 28.72
CA ALA A 41 -15.45 -9.89 28.43
C ALA A 41 -14.25 -10.78 28.87
N GLY A 42 -13.21 -10.19 29.47
CA GLY A 42 -12.01 -10.94 29.88
C GLY A 42 -11.15 -11.49 28.72
N ILE A 43 -11.32 -10.96 27.51
CA ILE A 43 -10.58 -11.43 26.32
C ILE A 43 -9.17 -10.84 26.34
N THR A 44 -8.17 -11.69 26.58
CA THR A 44 -6.77 -11.26 26.61
C THR A 44 -6.30 -10.79 25.24
N ARG A 45 -5.71 -9.59 25.19
CA ARG A 45 -5.18 -9.01 23.96
C ARG A 45 -3.93 -9.75 23.50
N ARG A 46 -3.83 -9.96 22.18
CA ARG A 46 -2.60 -10.46 21.54
C ARG A 46 -1.45 -9.51 21.81
N ARG A 47 -0.26 -10.07 22.02
CA ARG A 47 0.97 -9.28 22.16
C ARG A 47 1.14 -8.37 20.93
N PRO A 48 1.49 -7.09 21.14
CA PRO A 48 1.82 -6.22 20.02
C PRO A 48 2.95 -6.85 19.20
N GLY A 49 2.85 -6.73 17.88
CA GLY A 49 3.94 -7.14 17.00
C GLY A 49 5.24 -6.43 17.38
N ARG A 50 6.38 -7.08 17.13
CA ARG A 50 7.70 -6.50 17.41
C ARG A 50 7.79 -5.12 16.73
N PRO A 51 8.17 -4.05 17.48
CA PRO A 51 8.35 -2.74 16.87
C PRO A 51 9.40 -2.83 15.76
N ARG A 52 9.13 -2.15 14.65
CA ARG A 52 10.10 -2.08 13.54
C ARG A 52 11.34 -1.36 14.05
N ALA A 53 12.52 -1.95 13.81
CA ALA A 53 13.78 -1.28 14.10
C ALA A 53 13.83 0.06 13.35
N PRO A 54 14.30 1.15 13.99
CA PRO A 54 14.38 2.47 13.35
C PRO A 54 15.24 2.43 12.09
N VAL A 55 15.02 3.41 11.21
CA VAL A 55 15.91 3.64 10.07
C VAL A 55 17.21 4.23 10.63
N PRO A 56 18.39 3.73 10.23
CA PRO A 56 19.64 4.34 10.66
C PRO A 56 19.72 5.77 10.14
N ASP A 57 20.33 6.67 10.92
CA ASP A 57 20.54 8.06 10.52
C ASP A 57 21.76 8.14 9.58
N TRP A 58 21.51 7.86 8.29
CA TRP A 58 22.53 7.94 7.25
C TRP A 58 22.34 9.22 6.46
N ASP A 59 23.45 9.94 6.26
CA ASP A 59 23.50 11.14 5.43
C ASP A 59 23.11 10.80 3.97
N ALA A 60 21.94 11.30 3.56
CA ALA A 60 21.38 11.07 2.24
C ALA A 60 22.30 11.60 1.12
N GLU A 61 22.95 12.73 1.33
CA GLU A 61 23.84 13.36 0.34
C GLU A 61 25.05 12.46 0.07
N LYS A 62 25.68 11.95 1.13
CA LYS A 62 26.77 10.97 1.01
C LYS A 62 26.31 9.68 0.34
N LEU A 63 25.07 9.25 0.59
CA LEU A 63 24.49 8.09 -0.08
C LEU A 63 24.33 8.32 -1.59
N HIS A 64 23.82 9.49 -1.99
CA HIS A 64 23.69 9.87 -3.39
C HIS A 64 25.06 9.96 -4.09
N GLN A 65 26.06 10.54 -3.44
CA GLN A 65 27.44 10.56 -3.94
C GLN A 65 28.00 9.15 -4.11
N LEU A 66 27.74 8.24 -3.16
CA LEU A 66 28.17 6.85 -3.25
C LEU A 66 27.46 6.10 -4.40
N VAL A 67 26.16 6.37 -4.61
CA VAL A 67 25.42 5.85 -5.77
C VAL A 67 26.04 6.35 -7.08
N LYS A 68 26.40 7.64 -7.17
CA LYS A 68 27.03 8.25 -8.35
C LYS A 68 28.42 7.65 -8.63
N ALA A 69 29.21 7.39 -7.58
CA ALA A 69 30.59 6.91 -7.71
C ALA A 69 30.70 5.40 -7.93
N LYS A 70 29.86 4.58 -7.28
CA LYS A 70 29.99 3.10 -7.26
C LYS A 70 28.77 2.37 -7.80
N GLY A 71 27.68 3.08 -8.09
CA GLY A 71 26.44 2.52 -8.59
C GLY A 71 25.53 1.92 -7.52
N ILE A 72 24.24 1.81 -7.86
CA ILE A 72 23.18 1.36 -6.92
C ILE A 72 23.37 -0.08 -6.42
N ARG A 73 24.02 -0.96 -7.19
CA ARG A 73 24.27 -2.35 -6.79
C ARG A 73 25.26 -2.41 -5.61
N TYR A 74 26.31 -1.60 -5.64
CA TYR A 74 27.29 -1.51 -4.57
C TYR A 74 26.64 -0.99 -3.28
N VAL A 75 25.89 0.11 -3.37
CA VAL A 75 25.20 0.72 -2.23
C VAL A 75 24.20 -0.26 -1.59
N ARG A 76 23.50 -1.08 -2.38
CA ARG A 76 22.64 -2.15 -1.85
C ARG A 76 23.41 -3.22 -1.08
N ALA A 77 24.56 -3.65 -1.59
CA ALA A 77 25.39 -4.63 -0.90
C ALA A 77 25.94 -4.07 0.41
N PHE A 78 26.40 -2.81 0.39
CA PHE A 78 26.82 -2.06 1.57
C PHE A 78 25.69 -1.96 2.61
N ALA A 79 24.52 -1.46 2.21
CA ALA A 79 23.33 -1.37 3.05
C ALA A 79 22.98 -2.70 3.74
N ARG A 80 23.01 -3.80 2.98
CA ARG A 80 22.70 -5.13 3.51
C ARG A 80 23.69 -5.59 4.59
N ARG A 81 24.99 -5.29 4.44
CA ARG A 81 26.02 -5.60 5.47
C ARG A 81 25.79 -4.85 6.77
N HIS A 82 25.19 -3.66 6.69
CA HIS A 82 24.84 -2.84 7.85
C HIS A 82 23.39 -3.05 8.34
N GLY A 83 22.72 -4.15 7.93
CA GLY A 83 21.37 -4.48 8.39
C GLY A 83 20.26 -3.60 7.82
N VAL A 84 20.56 -2.79 6.80
CA VAL A 84 19.61 -1.94 6.10
C VAL A 84 18.99 -2.72 4.95
N ASN A 85 17.69 -3.02 5.07
CA ASN A 85 16.96 -3.67 4.00
C ASN A 85 16.71 -2.72 2.82
N ARG A 86 16.25 -3.26 1.69
CA ARG A 86 15.99 -2.49 0.45
C ARG A 86 14.99 -1.35 0.67
N GLU A 87 13.99 -1.54 1.52
CA GLU A 87 12.93 -0.56 1.77
C GLU A 87 13.46 0.63 2.57
N LYS A 88 14.20 0.37 3.65
CA LYS A 88 14.91 1.40 4.43
C LYS A 88 15.91 2.16 3.57
N LEU A 89 16.66 1.46 2.71
CA LEU A 89 17.59 2.12 1.78
C LEU A 89 16.86 3.05 0.80
N ALA A 90 15.68 2.67 0.34
CA ALA A 90 14.88 3.50 -0.56
C ALA A 90 14.41 4.78 0.15
N VAL A 91 13.94 4.66 1.40
CA VAL A 91 13.62 5.80 2.27
C VAL A 91 14.83 6.72 2.44
N LEU A 92 16.01 6.17 2.73
CA LEU A 92 17.26 6.93 2.90
C LEU A 92 17.69 7.67 1.62
N LEU A 93 17.37 7.14 0.45
CA LEU A 93 17.63 7.75 -0.85
C LEU A 93 16.52 8.72 -1.30
N GLY A 94 15.58 9.08 -0.42
CA GLY A 94 14.43 9.93 -0.77
C GLY A 94 13.47 9.30 -1.78
N THR A 95 13.58 7.99 -2.03
CA THR A 95 12.70 7.24 -2.93
C THR A 95 11.79 6.35 -2.08
N PRO A 96 10.66 6.87 -1.57
CA PRO A 96 9.81 6.08 -0.70
C PRO A 96 9.44 4.76 -1.40
N PRO A 97 9.57 3.60 -0.72
CA PRO A 97 9.11 2.35 -1.28
C PRO A 97 7.61 2.48 -1.49
N LEU A 98 7.21 2.71 -2.74
CA LEU A 98 5.80 2.74 -3.13
C LEU A 98 5.16 1.45 -2.64
N GLU A 99 4.09 1.58 -1.84
CA GLU A 99 3.34 0.43 -1.34
C GLU A 99 3.06 -0.51 -2.52
N ARG A 100 3.18 -1.84 -2.30
CA ARG A 100 3.02 -2.84 -3.36
C ARG A 100 1.72 -2.67 -4.16
N GLY A 101 0.66 -2.12 -3.55
CA GLY A 101 -0.59 -1.77 -4.22
C GLY A 101 -0.55 -0.46 -5.02
N GLN A 102 0.20 0.56 -4.58
CA GLN A 102 0.22 1.88 -5.21
C GLN A 102 1.17 1.98 -6.42
N ARG A 103 2.27 1.22 -6.41
CA ARG A 103 3.24 1.20 -7.52
C ARG A 103 2.62 0.77 -8.85
N ARG A 104 1.60 -0.09 -8.78
CA ARG A 104 0.84 -0.59 -9.95
C ARG A 104 -0.19 0.42 -10.47
N ARG A 105 -0.66 1.34 -9.62
CA ARG A 105 -1.67 2.35 -9.97
C ARG A 105 -1.02 3.64 -10.52
N GLN A 106 0.04 4.16 -9.89
CA GLN A 106 0.53 5.52 -10.18
C GLN A 106 1.15 5.72 -11.57
N VAL A 107 1.93 4.77 -12.09
CA VAL A 107 2.59 4.95 -13.40
C VAL A 107 1.58 4.99 -14.54
N ALA A 108 0.47 4.25 -14.43
CA ALA A 108 -0.62 4.34 -15.38
C ALA A 108 -1.40 5.66 -15.20
N VAL A 109 -1.81 5.99 -13.97
CA VAL A 109 -2.61 7.20 -13.67
C VAL A 109 -1.96 8.49 -14.19
N ALA A 110 -0.65 8.66 -13.98
CA ALA A 110 0.06 9.88 -14.37
C ALA A 110 0.14 10.09 -15.90
N HIS A 111 -0.03 9.02 -16.68
CA HIS A 111 0.12 9.05 -18.14
C HIS A 111 -1.16 8.66 -18.88
N ASP A 112 -2.31 8.57 -18.20
CA ASP A 112 -3.56 8.06 -18.77
C ASP A 112 -3.96 8.75 -20.09
N ALA A 113 -3.95 10.09 -20.13
CA ALA A 113 -4.29 10.84 -21.34
C ALA A 113 -3.29 10.60 -22.49
N ALA A 114 -2.00 10.54 -22.18
CA ALA A 114 -0.95 10.30 -23.17
C ALA A 114 -0.94 8.84 -23.68
N ILE A 115 -1.26 7.87 -22.81
CA ILE A 115 -1.45 6.47 -23.16
C ILE A 115 -2.65 6.32 -24.09
N ARG A 116 -3.77 6.99 -23.79
CA ARG A 116 -4.99 6.96 -24.61
C ARG A 116 -4.77 7.55 -26.00
N SER A 117 -4.20 8.76 -26.07
CA SER A 117 -3.89 9.41 -27.35
C SER A 117 -2.96 8.57 -28.21
N ALA A 118 -1.93 7.95 -27.63
CA ALA A 118 -1.02 7.09 -28.36
C ALA A 118 -1.69 5.79 -28.84
N TYR A 119 -2.62 5.22 -28.06
CA TYR A 119 -3.39 4.05 -28.45
C TYR A 119 -4.36 4.35 -29.60
N GLU A 120 -5.07 5.49 -29.55
CA GLU A 120 -5.94 5.95 -30.64
C GLU A 120 -5.16 6.25 -31.92
N ALA A 121 -3.90 6.69 -31.81
CA ALA A 121 -2.97 6.82 -32.93
C ALA A 121 -2.42 5.47 -33.46
N GLY A 122 -2.90 4.33 -32.94
CA GLY A 122 -2.54 2.99 -33.42
C GLY A 122 -1.34 2.34 -32.72
N ALA A 123 -0.83 2.90 -31.63
CA ALA A 123 0.24 2.24 -30.87
C ALA A 123 -0.27 0.97 -30.18
N SER A 124 0.46 -0.13 -30.33
CA SER A 124 0.11 -1.39 -29.66
C SER A 124 0.33 -1.32 -28.14
N ILE A 125 -0.45 -2.09 -27.39
CA ILE A 125 -0.31 -2.21 -25.93
C ILE A 125 1.12 -2.59 -25.52
N ASN A 126 1.82 -3.39 -26.34
CA ASN A 126 3.19 -3.81 -26.09
C ASN A 126 4.20 -2.66 -26.22
N SER A 127 4.04 -1.80 -27.23
CA SER A 127 4.93 -0.64 -27.41
C SER A 127 4.72 0.39 -26.30
N LEU A 128 3.47 0.60 -25.87
CA LEU A 128 3.13 1.46 -24.74
C LEU A 128 3.71 0.92 -23.42
N ALA A 129 3.57 -0.38 -23.15
CA ALA A 129 4.13 -1.02 -21.97
C ALA A 129 5.64 -0.84 -21.88
N THR A 130 6.34 -1.02 -23.01
CA THR A 130 7.79 -0.82 -23.10
C THR A 130 8.18 0.64 -22.91
N ARG A 131 7.47 1.56 -23.58
CA ARG A 131 7.71 3.02 -23.52
C ARG A 131 7.55 3.59 -22.11
N TYR A 132 6.55 3.13 -21.36
CA TYR A 132 6.27 3.61 -20.00
C TYR A 132 6.86 2.71 -18.90
N GLY A 133 7.67 1.70 -19.27
CA GLY A 133 8.32 0.81 -18.30
C GLY A 133 7.33 0.04 -17.41
N CYS A 134 6.14 -0.27 -17.92
CA CYS A 134 5.05 -0.90 -17.17
C CYS A 134 4.57 -2.20 -17.84
N THR A 135 3.65 -2.91 -17.19
CA THR A 135 3.12 -4.17 -17.74
C THR A 135 1.97 -3.91 -18.71
N ARG A 136 1.75 -4.82 -19.66
CA ARG A 136 0.59 -4.78 -20.59
C ARG A 136 -0.75 -4.59 -19.87
N ARG A 137 -0.90 -5.23 -18.71
CA ARG A 137 -2.10 -5.14 -17.86
C ARG A 137 -2.30 -3.74 -17.27
N ALA A 138 -1.22 -3.03 -16.95
CA ALA A 138 -1.30 -1.65 -16.47
C ALA A 138 -1.76 -0.68 -17.57
N ILE A 139 -1.31 -0.89 -18.82
CA ILE A 139 -1.83 -0.17 -19.99
C ILE A 139 -3.31 -0.48 -20.20
N GLY A 140 -3.73 -1.75 -20.10
CA GLY A 140 -5.15 -2.11 -20.16
C GLY A 140 -5.99 -1.35 -19.12
N TYR A 141 -5.58 -1.34 -17.86
CA TYR A 141 -6.27 -0.57 -16.80
C TYR A 141 -6.23 0.95 -16.99
N SER A 142 -5.25 1.49 -17.71
CA SER A 142 -5.21 2.90 -18.11
C SER A 142 -6.29 3.18 -19.15
N LEU A 143 -6.34 2.36 -20.20
CA LEU A 143 -7.35 2.46 -21.25
C LEU A 143 -8.76 2.28 -20.69
N ASP A 144 -9.01 1.27 -19.85
CA ASP A 144 -10.32 1.02 -19.23
C ASP A 144 -10.82 2.24 -18.42
N ARG A 145 -9.92 2.90 -17.68
CA ARG A 145 -10.26 4.11 -16.89
C ARG A 145 -10.54 5.33 -17.75
N THR A 146 -9.83 5.48 -18.86
CA THR A 146 -10.04 6.59 -19.82
C THR A 146 -11.20 6.37 -20.79
N SER A 147 -11.72 5.14 -20.91
CA SER A 147 -12.76 4.79 -21.88
C SER A 147 -14.19 5.02 -21.37
N GLY A 148 -14.37 5.68 -20.22
CA GLY A 148 -15.71 6.08 -19.74
C GLY A 148 -16.60 4.93 -19.27
N GLY A 149 -16.03 3.82 -18.80
CA GLY A 149 -16.79 2.72 -18.21
C GLY A 149 -16.99 2.87 -16.70
N ASN A 150 -18.22 3.21 -16.29
CA ASN A 150 -18.76 3.15 -14.93
C ASN A 150 -18.18 1.99 -14.09
N ASN A 151 -17.22 2.27 -13.22
CA ASN A 151 -16.82 1.34 -12.16
C ASN A 151 -16.51 2.13 -10.87
N GLY A 152 -17.59 2.49 -10.17
CA GLY A 152 -17.59 2.69 -8.73
C GLY A 152 -17.30 4.09 -8.20
N GLN A 153 -17.95 5.14 -8.74
CA GLN A 153 -18.31 6.25 -7.85
C GLN A 153 -19.44 5.76 -6.93
N PRO A 154 -19.33 5.87 -5.60
CA PRO A 154 -20.50 5.76 -4.75
C PRO A 154 -21.45 6.91 -5.11
N ASP A 155 -22.70 6.55 -5.35
CA ASP A 155 -23.80 7.48 -5.67
C ASP A 155 -23.82 8.64 -4.65
N PRO A 156 -23.72 9.92 -5.08
CA PRO A 156 -23.91 11.06 -4.19
C PRO A 156 -25.39 11.34 -3.87
N ALA A 157 -26.32 10.45 -4.22
CA ALA A 157 -27.76 10.66 -4.14
C ALA A 157 -28.48 9.75 -3.11
N ILE A 158 -27.92 9.61 -1.90
CA ILE A 158 -28.69 9.20 -0.72
C ILE A 158 -28.63 10.35 0.30
N GLU A 159 -29.29 11.45 -0.06
CA GLU A 159 -29.95 12.32 0.92
C GLU A 159 -31.45 12.04 0.80
N LEU A 160 -31.95 11.22 1.73
CA LEU A 160 -33.24 11.28 2.43
C LEU A 160 -33.39 10.01 3.29
#